data_AF-A0AAE1PD45-F1
#
_entry.id   AF-A0AAE1PD45-F1
#
_cell.length_a   1.000
_cell.length_b   1.000
_cell.length_c   1.000
_cell.angle_alpha   90.00
_cell.angle_beta   90.00
_cell.angle_gamma   90.00
#
_symmetry.space_group_name_H-M   'P 1'
#
loop_
_entity.id
_entity.type
_entity.pdbx_description
1 polymer ?
#
loop_
_entity_poly.entity_id
_entity_poly.type
_entity_poly.pdbx_seq_one_letter_code
_entity_poly.pdbx_strand_id
1 'polypeptide(L)'
;MGKKKDLTSDQISSRTKKKDLTSDQISSRTIVSLHKAKQSVKEITKIVGVSERTVRNWVAKFKSSGGIQTPAKKKTPGMVKKISLRIRNVITWQIDADPHITSRVLNEKITSIVGKCISKNRWWMPAMTTLVTTGAVHGLNPTSLITR
;
A
#
# COMPACT_ATOMS: atom_id res chain seq x y z
N MET A 1 10.75 -66.99 2.27
CA MET A 1 10.52 -66.11 1.10
C MET A 1 9.79 -64.85 1.55
N GLY A 2 10.50 -63.76 1.84
CA GLY A 2 9.89 -62.50 2.30
C GLY A 2 10.31 -61.36 1.38
N LYS A 3 9.37 -60.85 0.59
CA LYS A 3 9.60 -59.77 -0.38
C LYS A 3 9.89 -58.45 0.36
N LYS A 4 11.12 -57.95 0.25
CA LYS A 4 11.45 -56.54 0.57
C LYS A 4 10.75 -55.67 -0.47
N LYS A 5 9.95 -54.72 -0.01
CA LYS A 5 9.31 -53.70 -0.85
C LYS A 5 10.26 -52.52 -0.93
N ASP A 6 10.65 -52.16 -2.14
CA ASP A 6 11.51 -51.01 -2.43
C ASP A 6 10.78 -49.72 -2.05
N LEU A 7 11.40 -48.92 -1.18
CA LEU A 7 10.93 -47.57 -0.87
C LEU A 7 11.29 -46.65 -2.05
N THR A 8 10.26 -46.26 -2.80
CA THR A 8 10.29 -45.25 -3.86
C THR A 8 10.79 -43.90 -3.36
N SER A 9 11.77 -43.34 -4.08
CA SER A 9 12.50 -42.08 -3.85
C SER A 9 11.74 -40.79 -4.21
N ASP A 10 10.42 -40.86 -4.43
CA ASP A 10 9.73 -39.83 -5.23
C ASP A 10 8.99 -38.75 -4.42
N GLN A 11 9.25 -38.62 -3.12
CA GLN A 11 8.46 -37.74 -2.24
C GLN A 11 9.30 -36.78 -1.38
N ILE A 12 10.20 -35.99 -1.97
CA ILE A 12 10.44 -34.60 -1.51
C ILE A 12 10.74 -33.71 -2.72
N SER A 13 9.74 -33.46 -3.58
CA SER A 13 9.74 -32.23 -4.39
C SER A 13 8.91 -31.21 -3.64
N SER A 14 9.50 -30.63 -2.60
CA SER A 14 8.90 -29.52 -1.87
C SER A 14 8.78 -28.34 -2.84
N ARG A 15 7.56 -28.26 -3.38
CA ARG A 15 7.06 -27.32 -4.36
C ARG A 15 7.21 -25.89 -3.83
N THR A 16 8.43 -25.35 -3.90
CA THR A 16 8.66 -23.92 -3.77
C THR A 16 7.96 -23.30 -4.97
N LYS A 17 6.82 -22.65 -4.74
CA LYS A 17 6.16 -21.81 -5.73
C LYS A 17 7.20 -20.74 -6.10
N LYS A 18 7.90 -20.93 -7.23
CA LYS A 18 8.79 -19.93 -7.80
C LYS A 18 7.90 -18.72 -8.05
N LYS A 19 8.04 -17.69 -7.21
CA LYS A 19 7.42 -16.39 -7.46
C LYS A 19 8.08 -15.91 -8.73
N ASP A 20 7.32 -15.77 -9.81
CA ASP A 20 7.81 -15.16 -11.03
C ASP A 20 8.42 -13.82 -10.64
N LEU A 21 9.75 -13.73 -10.76
CA LEU A 21 10.48 -12.52 -10.42
C LEU A 21 9.94 -11.43 -11.33
N THR A 22 9.32 -10.39 -10.75
CA THR A 22 8.90 -9.20 -11.50
C THR A 22 10.06 -8.71 -12.38
N SER A 23 9.78 -8.29 -13.61
CA SER A 23 10.80 -7.83 -14.59
C SER A 23 11.84 -6.88 -13.95
N ASP A 24 11.38 -5.96 -13.09
CA ASP A 24 12.21 -5.05 -12.30
C ASP A 24 13.28 -5.73 -11.42
N GLN A 25 12.96 -6.89 -10.82
CA GLN A 25 13.90 -7.66 -10.01
C GLN A 25 14.99 -8.31 -10.86
N ILE A 26 14.63 -8.75 -12.07
CA ILE A 26 15.59 -9.31 -13.02
C ILE A 26 16.54 -8.20 -13.48
N SER A 27 16.01 -7.05 -13.91
CA SER A 27 16.82 -5.91 -14.35
C SER A 27 17.74 -5.36 -13.24
N SER A 28 17.24 -5.25 -12.00
CA SER A 28 18.07 -4.75 -10.89
C SER A 28 19.24 -5.66 -10.53
N ARG A 29 19.06 -6.99 -10.59
CA ARG A 29 20.14 -7.94 -10.35
C ARG A 29 21.23 -7.85 -11.43
N THR A 30 20.82 -7.75 -12.70
CA THR A 30 21.76 -7.59 -13.83
C THR A 30 22.52 -6.27 -13.73
N ILE A 31 21.85 -5.16 -13.44
CA ILE A 31 22.48 -3.83 -13.24
C ILE A 31 23.52 -3.89 -12.12
N VAL A 32 23.19 -4.48 -10.97
CA VAL A 32 24.12 -4.59 -9.83
C VAL A 32 25.31 -5.48 -10.18
N SER A 33 25.10 -6.58 -10.91
CA SER A 33 26.17 -7.48 -11.35
C SER A 33 27.16 -6.76 -12.28
N LEU A 34 26.66 -6.02 -13.27
CA LEU A 34 27.49 -5.26 -14.20
C LEU A 34 28.25 -4.11 -13.51
N HIS A 35 27.61 -3.45 -12.55
CA HIS A 35 28.28 -2.42 -11.74
C HIS A 35 29.41 -3.02 -10.88
N LYS A 36 29.24 -4.23 -10.32
CA LYS A 36 30.33 -4.94 -9.61
C LYS A 36 31.51 -5.26 -10.53
N ALA A 37 31.24 -5.53 -11.82
CA ALA A 37 32.25 -5.68 -12.86
C ALA A 37 32.87 -4.35 -13.32
N LYS A 38 32.61 -3.23 -12.62
CA LYS A 38 33.13 -1.88 -12.90
C LYS A 38 32.79 -1.32 -14.28
N GLN A 39 31.71 -1.79 -14.91
CA GLN A 39 31.24 -1.20 -16.17
C GLN A 39 30.69 0.22 -15.97
N SER A 40 30.84 1.04 -17.02
CA SER A 40 30.31 2.40 -17.01
C SER A 40 28.78 2.39 -17.07
N VAL A 41 28.13 3.40 -16.47
CA VAL A 41 26.65 3.50 -16.47
C VAL A 41 26.10 3.50 -17.90
N LYS A 42 26.82 4.12 -18.86
CA LYS A 42 26.44 4.17 -20.27
C LYS A 42 26.48 2.79 -20.95
N GLU A 43 27.44 1.93 -20.62
CA GLU A 43 27.48 0.54 -21.11
C GLU A 43 26.32 -0.26 -20.55
N ILE A 44 26.08 -0.15 -19.24
CA ILE A 44 24.98 -0.86 -18.56
C ILE A 44 23.63 -0.49 -19.18
N THR A 45 23.41 0.78 -19.51
CA THR A 45 22.17 1.20 -20.18
C THR A 45 21.98 0.56 -21.55
N LYS A 46 23.05 0.38 -22.32
CA LYS A 46 22.99 -0.25 -23.65
C LYS A 46 22.71 -1.75 -23.54
N ILE A 47 23.32 -2.42 -22.56
CA ILE A 47 23.18 -3.87 -22.35
C ILE A 47 21.78 -4.21 -21.83
N VAL A 48 21.28 -3.45 -20.85
CA VAL A 48 20.02 -3.77 -20.16
C VAL A 48 18.80 -3.13 -20.85
N GLY A 49 18.99 -2.09 -21.67
CA GLY A 49 17.90 -1.38 -22.35
C GLY A 49 17.04 -0.52 -21.43
N VAL A 50 17.62 -0.03 -20.32
CA VAL A 50 16.93 0.77 -19.30
C VAL A 50 17.48 2.19 -19.29
N SER A 51 16.65 3.18 -18.95
CA SER A 51 17.07 4.58 -18.90
C SER A 51 18.22 4.83 -17.91
N GLU A 52 19.11 5.75 -18.26
CA GLU A 52 20.28 6.08 -17.45
C GLU A 52 19.91 6.51 -16.02
N ARG A 53 18.81 7.27 -15.88
CA ARG A 53 18.27 7.69 -14.59
C ARG A 53 17.95 6.50 -13.69
N THR A 54 17.34 5.45 -14.23
CA THR A 54 16.99 4.24 -13.48
C THR A 54 18.24 3.48 -13.06
N VAL A 55 19.22 3.32 -13.96
CA VAL A 55 20.50 2.68 -13.63
C VAL A 55 21.22 3.44 -12.51
N ARG A 56 21.34 4.78 -12.62
CA ARG A 56 21.93 5.63 -11.57
C ARG A 56 21.23 5.47 -10.22
N ASN A 57 19.89 5.45 -10.20
CA ASN A 57 19.12 5.26 -8.97
C ASN A 57 19.38 3.89 -8.33
N TRP A 58 19.45 2.82 -9.13
CA TRP A 58 19.78 1.47 -8.64
C TRP A 58 21.19 1.39 -8.08
N VAL A 59 22.18 1.97 -8.78
CA VAL A 59 23.57 2.03 -8.31
C VAL A 59 23.67 2.81 -7.00
N ALA A 60 22.99 3.95 -6.89
CA ALA A 60 22.95 4.75 -5.66
C ALA A 60 22.39 3.93 -4.48
N LYS A 61 21.24 3.26 -4.67
CA LYS A 61 20.65 2.39 -3.63
C LYS A 61 21.58 1.25 -3.22
N PHE A 62 22.25 0.63 -4.18
CA PHE A 62 23.21 -0.44 -3.92
C PHE A 62 24.41 0.03 -3.09
N LYS A 63 24.95 1.22 -3.41
CA LYS A 63 26.02 1.86 -2.62
C LYS A 63 25.53 2.21 -1.20
N SER A 64 24.35 2.79 -1.06
CA SER A 64 23.76 3.11 0.25
C SER A 64 23.50 1.89 1.14
N SER A 65 23.27 0.71 0.55
CA SER A 65 23.12 -0.56 1.29
C SER A 65 24.44 -1.26 1.62
N GLY A 66 25.59 -0.61 1.42
CA GLY A 66 26.92 -1.19 1.69
C GLY A 66 27.36 -2.25 0.68
N GLY A 67 26.72 -2.36 -0.49
CA GLY A 67 27.14 -3.25 -1.56
C GLY A 67 26.87 -4.76 -1.35
N ILE A 68 26.19 -5.14 -0.27
CA ILE A 68 26.00 -6.56 0.10
C ILE A 68 24.76 -7.14 -0.57
N GLN A 69 23.63 -6.43 -0.57
CA GLN A 69 22.36 -6.94 -1.08
C GLN A 69 21.79 -6.10 -2.23
N THR A 70 21.14 -6.78 -3.19
CA THR A 70 20.28 -6.13 -4.18
C THR A 70 19.15 -5.42 -3.44
N PRO A 71 18.88 -4.12 -3.70
CA PRO A 71 17.89 -3.40 -2.92
C PRO A 71 16.49 -3.93 -3.23
N ALA A 72 15.98 -4.82 -2.38
CA ALA A 72 14.59 -5.22 -2.42
C ALA A 72 13.73 -3.99 -2.11
N LYS A 73 12.62 -3.83 -2.82
CA LYS A 73 11.62 -2.80 -2.49
C LYS A 73 11.13 -3.06 -1.07
N LYS A 74 11.60 -2.27 -0.10
CA LYS A 74 11.08 -2.33 1.26
C LYS A 74 9.59 -2.01 1.19
N LYS A 75 8.75 -2.84 1.81
CA LYS A 75 7.35 -2.48 2.01
C LYS A 75 7.38 -1.22 2.88
N THR A 76 6.82 -0.13 2.36
CA THR A 76 6.56 1.04 3.20
C THR A 76 5.66 0.58 4.33
N PRO A 77 6.04 0.76 5.61
CA PRO A 77 5.14 0.44 6.70
C PRO A 77 3.85 1.22 6.46
N GLY A 78 2.71 0.53 6.53
CA GLY A 78 1.42 1.21 6.43
C GLY A 78 1.31 2.28 7.50
N MET A 79 0.45 3.28 7.27
CA MET A 79 0.14 4.27 8.28
C MET A 79 -0.41 3.56 9.52
N VAL A 80 0.29 3.69 10.65
CA VAL A 80 -0.16 3.12 11.93
C VAL A 80 -1.41 3.89 12.35
N LYS A 81 -2.56 3.20 12.40
CA LYS A 81 -3.79 3.78 12.93
C LYS A 81 -3.61 4.00 14.42
N LYS A 82 -3.43 5.26 14.83
CA LYS A 82 -3.37 5.63 16.24
C LYS A 82 -4.76 5.52 16.84
N ILE A 83 -4.88 4.78 17.94
CA ILE A 83 -6.09 4.77 18.76
C ILE A 83 -6.09 6.07 19.57
N SER A 84 -7.26 6.70 19.74
CA SER A 84 -7.37 7.91 20.56
C SER A 84 -7.00 7.61 22.02
N LEU A 85 -6.43 8.60 22.72
CA LEU A 85 -6.03 8.45 24.13
C LEU A 85 -7.22 8.02 25.01
N ARG A 86 -8.42 8.55 24.73
CA ARG A 86 -9.65 8.18 25.43
C ARG A 86 -9.99 6.70 25.27
N ILE A 87 -9.96 6.17 24.04
CA ILE A 87 -10.24 4.74 23.79
C ILE A 87 -9.19 3.87 24.47
N ARG A 88 -7.91 4.28 24.41
CA ARG A 88 -6.82 3.58 25.09
C ARG A 88 -7.08 3.48 26.60
N ASN A 89 -7.43 4.57 27.27
CA ASN A 89 -7.69 4.56 28.71
C ASN A 89 -8.90 3.69 29.08
N VAL A 90 -9.97 3.71 28.27
CA VAL A 90 -11.13 2.83 28.46
C VAL A 90 -10.74 1.36 28.35
N ILE A 91 -9.88 1.00 27.38
CA ILE A 91 -9.35 -0.36 27.26
C ILE A 91 -8.57 -0.74 28.52
N THR A 92 -7.64 0.12 28.94
CA THR A 92 -6.83 -0.13 30.14
C THR A 92 -7.70 -0.37 31.37
N TRP A 93 -8.67 0.51 31.64
CA TRP A 93 -9.57 0.36 32.79
C TRP A 93 -10.43 -0.92 32.75
N GLN A 94 -10.89 -1.35 31.56
CA GLN A 94 -11.67 -2.59 31.45
C GLN A 94 -10.81 -3.83 31.70
N ILE A 95 -9.54 -3.81 31.26
CA ILE A 95 -8.59 -4.91 31.52
C ILE A 95 -8.22 -4.96 33.00
N ASP A 96 -8.00 -3.79 33.63
CA ASP A 96 -7.68 -3.72 35.07
C ASP A 96 -8.84 -4.20 35.95
N ALA A 97 -10.08 -3.93 35.54
CA ALA A 97 -11.28 -4.34 36.26
C ALA A 97 -11.62 -5.83 36.07
N ASP A 98 -11.40 -6.37 34.87
CA ASP A 98 -11.63 -7.78 34.54
C ASP A 98 -10.52 -8.30 33.59
N PRO A 99 -9.46 -8.93 34.13
CA PRO A 99 -8.34 -9.40 33.31
C PRO A 99 -8.71 -10.59 32.40
N HIS A 100 -9.85 -11.24 32.64
CA HIS A 100 -10.34 -12.38 31.83
C HIS A 100 -11.33 -11.95 30.75
N ILE A 101 -11.54 -10.64 30.56
CA ILE A 101 -12.44 -10.13 29.52
C ILE A 101 -11.98 -10.55 28.12
N THR A 102 -12.90 -11.12 27.35
CA THR A 102 -12.61 -11.50 25.95
C THR A 102 -12.58 -10.27 25.05
N SER A 103 -11.78 -10.33 23.97
CA SER A 103 -11.66 -9.23 23.00
C SER A 103 -12.99 -8.83 22.36
N ARG A 104 -13.90 -9.79 22.17
CA ARG A 104 -15.26 -9.55 21.66
C ARG A 104 -16.08 -8.69 22.62
N VAL A 105 -16.16 -9.09 23.88
CA VAL A 105 -16.90 -8.37 24.93
C VAL A 105 -16.30 -6.97 25.13
N LEU A 106 -14.96 -6.86 25.10
CA LEU A 106 -14.26 -5.59 25.20
C LEU A 106 -14.65 -4.64 24.04
N ASN A 107 -14.67 -5.14 22.80
CA ASN A 107 -15.08 -4.34 21.63
C ASN A 107 -16.54 -3.90 21.71
N GLU A 108 -17.44 -4.76 22.16
CA GLU A 108 -18.86 -4.43 22.35
C GLU A 108 -19.03 -3.32 23.41
N LYS A 109 -18.32 -3.42 24.55
CA LYS A 109 -18.32 -2.38 25.59
C LYS A 109 -17.76 -1.05 25.06
N ILE A 110 -16.62 -1.05 24.37
CA ILE A 110 -16.02 0.17 23.81
C ILE A 110 -16.97 0.81 22.78
N THR A 111 -17.56 0.00 21.91
CA THR A 111 -18.53 0.48 20.92
C THR A 111 -19.75 1.08 21.59
N SER A 112 -20.23 0.50 22.71
CA SER A 112 -21.34 1.08 23.48
C SER A 112 -20.99 2.43 24.12
N ILE A 113 -19.75 2.61 24.60
CA ILE A 113 -19.27 3.82 25.27
C ILE A 113 -18.99 4.93 24.24
N VAL A 114 -18.33 4.58 23.14
CA VAL A 114 -17.90 5.53 22.10
C VAL A 114 -19.04 5.82 21.11
N GLY A 115 -19.79 4.80 20.72
CA GLY A 115 -20.91 4.90 19.78
C GLY A 115 -22.06 5.78 20.28
N LYS A 116 -22.32 5.79 21.60
CA LYS A 116 -23.26 6.73 22.25
C LYS A 116 -22.87 8.20 22.07
N CYS A 117 -21.59 8.51 21.82
CA CYS A 117 -21.13 9.88 21.58
C CYS A 117 -21.15 10.28 20.10
N ILE A 118 -21.05 9.33 19.16
CA ILE A 118 -20.97 9.63 17.72
C ILE A 118 -22.36 9.84 17.08
N SER A 119 -23.41 9.20 17.62
CA SER A 119 -24.76 9.33 17.06
C SER A 119 -25.41 10.71 17.27
N LYS A 120 -24.87 11.57 18.14
CA LYS A 120 -25.42 12.91 18.41
C LYS A 120 -24.84 14.03 17.52
N ASN A 121 -23.73 13.77 16.81
CA ASN A 121 -23.10 14.74 15.93
C ASN A 121 -23.09 14.30 14.46
N ARG A 122 -23.99 13.39 14.07
CA ARG A 122 -24.32 13.24 12.65
C ARG A 122 -25.17 14.45 12.30
N TRP A 123 -24.51 15.47 11.76
CA TRP A 123 -25.09 16.60 11.06
C TRP A 123 -26.16 16.10 10.08
N TRP A 124 -27.39 15.94 10.59
CA TRP A 124 -28.58 16.26 9.84
C TRP A 124 -28.57 17.79 9.73
N MET A 125 -27.82 18.32 8.76
CA MET A 125 -28.33 19.51 8.11
C MET A 125 -29.47 19.00 7.24
N PRO A 126 -30.74 19.37 7.50
CA PRO A 126 -31.76 19.19 6.49
C PRO A 126 -31.20 19.84 5.23
N ALA A 127 -31.19 19.09 4.13
CA ALA A 127 -30.81 19.62 2.84
C ALA A 127 -31.64 20.88 2.62
N MET A 128 -31.00 22.06 2.73
CA MET A 128 -31.60 23.32 2.33
C MET A 128 -31.86 23.17 0.85
N THR A 129 -33.09 22.80 0.54
CA THR A 129 -33.55 22.59 -0.82
C THR A 129 -33.63 24.01 -1.37
N THR A 130 -32.57 24.43 -2.07
CA THR A 130 -32.56 25.70 -2.75
C THR A 130 -33.65 25.63 -3.81
N LEU A 131 -34.79 26.29 -3.53
CA LEU A 131 -35.80 26.62 -4.51
C LEU A 131 -35.11 27.47 -5.59
N VAL A 132 -34.72 26.82 -6.68
CA VAL A 132 -34.36 27.49 -7.92
C VAL A 132 -35.66 28.04 -8.49
N THR A 133 -35.99 29.27 -8.12
CA THR A 133 -37.01 30.06 -8.81
C THR A 133 -36.47 30.36 -10.20
N THR A 134 -36.91 29.57 -11.18
CA THR A 134 -36.69 29.82 -12.60
C THR A 134 -37.45 31.08 -12.99
N GLY A 135 -36.80 32.24 -12.81
CA GLY A 135 -37.25 33.50 -13.37
C GLY A 135 -37.03 33.50 -14.87
N ALA A 136 -38.08 33.17 -15.62
CA ALA A 136 -38.17 33.48 -17.03
C ALA A 136 -38.11 35.00 -17.21
N VAL A 137 -37.05 35.49 -17.87
CA VAL A 137 -37.05 36.84 -18.44
C VAL A 137 -36.70 36.71 -19.91
N HIS A 138 -37.74 36.85 -20.73
CA HIS A 138 -37.66 37.13 -22.15
C HIS A 138 -36.82 38.39 -22.40
N GLY A 139 -35.95 38.35 -23.40
CA GLY A 139 -35.16 39.50 -23.80
C GLY A 139 -34.47 39.29 -25.15
N LEU A 140 -35.27 39.38 -26.21
CA LEU A 140 -34.82 39.51 -27.60
C LEU A 140 -33.84 40.68 -27.76
N ASN A 141 -32.69 40.48 -28.42
CA ASN A 141 -32.54 40.87 -29.82
C ASN A 141 -31.12 40.61 -30.39
N PRO A 142 -31.02 40.36 -31.71
CA PRO A 142 -29.79 40.19 -32.46
C PRO A 142 -29.33 41.52 -33.10
N THR A 143 -28.06 41.90 -32.94
CA THR A 143 -27.51 43.04 -33.70
C THR A 143 -26.04 42.79 -34.05
N SER A 144 -25.85 42.20 -35.22
CA SER A 144 -24.95 42.57 -36.34
C SER A 144 -23.64 43.35 -36.11
N LEU A 145 -22.71 43.07 -37.04
CA LEU A 145 -21.61 43.89 -37.61
C LEU A 145 -20.21 43.50 -37.09
N ILE A 146 -19.38 42.80 -37.88
CA ILE A 146 -18.61 43.25 -39.07
C ILE A 146 -17.36 44.06 -38.68
N THR A 147 -16.29 43.86 -39.48
CA THR A 147 -14.99 44.56 -39.58
C THR A 147 -13.93 44.17 -38.53
N ARG A 148 -12.67 43.88 -38.88
CA ARG A 148 -11.95 43.82 -40.16
C ARG A 148 -10.71 42.96 -39.98
#